data_AF-A0AAW7KTN3-F1
#
_entry.id   AF-A0AAW7KTN3-F1
#
_cell.length_a   1.000
_cell.length_b   1.000
_cell.length_c   1.000
_cell.angle_alpha   90.00
_cell.angle_beta   90.00
_cell.angle_gamma   90.00
#
_symmetry.space_group_name_H-M   'P 1'
#
loop_
_entity.id
_entity.type
_entity.pdbx_description
1 polymer ?
#
loop_
_entity_poly.entity_id
_entity_poly.type
_entity_poly.pdbx_seq_one_letter_code
_entity_poly.pdbx_strand_id
1 'polypeptide(L)'
;MHLLSATWQNLHKVGTLSTTCGGGVSKIPFKSFNLGFHVGDNQNHVSKNRSLLTNLLPKPAVWLNQIHSSNVVIVDEHFDFDELHDADALYTQLLNQPLAIMTADCLPILLVSDDEKEVAAIHGGWRGLEQGIIKNTLECFSTKCENINAWLGPAIGPTRFEVGAEVFELFQKRSPLFIQAFTLQTNGKYLADIYGIARTLLTQQGVKNITGGDYCTVSQSDLFFSYRRDGQTGRMASLIWRK
;
A
#
# COMPACT_ATOMS: atom_id res chain seq x y z
N MET A 1 17.16 -6.71 -9.76
CA MET A 1 15.85 -6.31 -9.19
C MET A 1 16.11 -5.17 -8.23
N HIS A 2 15.52 -3.99 -8.46
CA HIS A 2 15.66 -2.85 -7.54
C HIS A 2 14.51 -2.92 -6.52
N LEU A 3 14.83 -2.81 -5.24
CA LEU A 3 13.88 -2.95 -4.15
C LEU A 3 14.01 -1.76 -3.22
N LEU A 4 12.87 -1.29 -2.73
CA LEU A 4 12.79 -0.25 -1.71
C LEU A 4 12.46 -0.91 -0.36
N SER A 5 12.78 -0.22 0.73
CA SER A 5 12.44 -0.64 2.09
C SER A 5 11.97 0.59 2.86
N ALA A 6 11.14 0.38 3.90
CA ALA A 6 10.83 1.43 4.85
C ALA A 6 12.13 1.95 5.49
N THR A 7 12.22 3.27 5.63
CA THR A 7 13.41 3.97 6.17
C THR A 7 13.29 4.23 7.66
N TRP A 8 12.61 3.34 8.40
CA TRP A 8 12.47 3.48 9.86
C TRP A 8 13.83 3.34 10.55
N GLN A 9 14.07 4.17 11.56
CA GLN A 9 15.26 4.08 12.39
C GLN A 9 15.00 3.13 13.56
N ASN A 10 16.01 2.33 13.92
CA ASN A 10 16.02 1.49 15.12
C ASN A 10 14.95 0.37 15.18
N LEU A 11 14.34 -0.01 14.05
CA LEU A 11 13.50 -1.20 13.93
C LEU A 11 14.29 -2.30 13.20
N HIS A 12 14.64 -3.36 13.93
CA HIS A 12 15.55 -4.40 13.46
C HIS A 12 14.89 -5.77 13.33
N LYS A 13 13.81 -6.01 14.07
CA LYS A 13 13.01 -7.25 14.07
C LYS A 13 11.86 -7.22 13.08
N VAL A 14 11.74 -6.18 12.27
CA VAL A 14 10.81 -6.12 11.15
C VAL A 14 11.56 -6.11 9.83
N GLY A 15 11.05 -6.87 8.85
CA GLY A 15 11.46 -6.80 7.46
C GLY A 15 10.41 -6.04 6.66
N THR A 16 10.85 -5.21 5.73
CA THR A 16 9.97 -4.55 4.75
C THR A 16 10.58 -4.63 3.37
N LEU A 17 9.73 -4.69 2.35
CA LEU A 17 10.15 -4.70 0.96
C LEU A 17 9.06 -4.06 0.11
N SER A 18 9.43 -3.17 -0.81
CA SER A 18 8.54 -2.71 -1.86
C SER A 18 9.20 -2.89 -3.21
N THR A 19 8.53 -3.62 -4.09
CA THR A 19 9.06 -4.01 -5.40
C THR A 19 8.99 -2.85 -6.40
N THR A 20 9.90 -2.83 -7.36
CA THR A 20 9.79 -2.01 -8.58
C THR A 20 9.36 -2.86 -9.78
N CYS A 21 9.08 -2.23 -10.93
CA CYS A 21 8.68 -2.94 -12.15
C CYS A 21 9.83 -3.71 -12.83
N GLY A 22 11.07 -3.54 -12.37
CA GLY A 22 12.28 -4.11 -12.96
C GLY A 22 12.74 -5.44 -12.35
N GLY A 23 13.25 -6.36 -13.20
CA GLY A 23 13.88 -7.61 -12.77
C GLY A 23 12.98 -8.85 -12.82
N GLY A 24 11.87 -8.78 -13.56
CA GLY A 24 10.99 -9.93 -13.80
C GLY A 24 11.05 -10.48 -15.22
N VAL A 25 10.07 -11.31 -15.55
CA VAL A 25 9.99 -12.03 -16.84
C VAL A 25 8.79 -11.66 -17.71
N SER A 26 7.87 -10.85 -17.20
CA SER A 26 6.69 -10.42 -17.95
C SER A 26 7.07 -9.56 -19.15
N LYS A 27 6.23 -9.59 -20.19
CA LYS A 27 6.40 -8.83 -21.43
C LYS A 27 5.48 -7.60 -21.42
N ILE A 28 5.69 -6.67 -22.35
CA ILE A 28 4.80 -5.51 -22.56
C ILE A 28 3.34 -6.01 -22.72
N PRO A 29 2.35 -5.37 -22.06
CA PRO A 29 2.46 -4.12 -21.29
C PRO A 29 2.88 -4.29 -19.82
N PHE A 30 3.14 -5.51 -19.35
CA PHE A 30 3.47 -5.85 -17.96
C PHE A 30 4.98 -5.93 -17.69
N LYS A 31 5.81 -5.39 -18.59
CA LYS A 31 7.27 -5.51 -18.49
C LYS A 31 7.76 -4.80 -17.22
N SER A 32 8.44 -5.44 -16.28
CA SER A 32 8.95 -6.84 -16.27
C SER A 32 8.50 -7.66 -15.05
N PHE A 33 8.34 -7.05 -13.88
CA PHE A 33 8.11 -7.75 -12.61
C PHE A 33 6.66 -7.59 -12.12
N ASN A 34 5.70 -8.00 -12.94
CA ASN A 34 4.30 -7.98 -12.57
C ASN A 34 3.95 -9.12 -11.58
N LEU A 35 3.28 -8.77 -10.48
CA LEU A 35 2.82 -9.70 -9.43
C LEU A 35 1.30 -9.93 -9.43
N GLY A 36 0.55 -9.20 -10.26
CA GLY A 36 -0.91 -9.28 -10.34
C GLY A 36 -1.37 -10.34 -11.33
N PHE A 37 -2.15 -11.32 -10.86
CA PHE A 37 -2.82 -12.30 -11.74
C PHE A 37 -4.06 -11.73 -12.46
N HIS A 38 -4.66 -10.68 -11.91
CA HIS A 38 -5.96 -10.14 -12.35
C HIS A 38 -5.86 -9.05 -13.43
N VAL A 39 -4.66 -8.76 -13.97
CA VAL A 39 -4.44 -7.65 -14.91
C VAL A 39 -4.36 -8.07 -16.38
N GLY A 40 -4.47 -9.37 -16.66
CA GLY A 40 -4.43 -9.94 -18.00
C GLY A 40 -3.03 -10.33 -18.50
N ASP A 41 -2.05 -10.47 -17.60
CA ASP A 41 -0.73 -10.99 -17.94
C ASP A 41 -0.74 -12.53 -18.07
N ASN A 42 0.31 -13.08 -18.67
CA ASN A 42 0.52 -14.52 -18.74
C ASN A 42 0.74 -15.09 -17.32
N GLN A 43 -0.10 -16.05 -16.92
CA GLN A 43 -0.06 -16.64 -15.58
C GLN A 43 1.31 -17.26 -15.24
N ASN A 44 2.02 -17.88 -16.20
CA ASN A 44 3.34 -18.45 -15.95
C ASN A 44 4.39 -17.36 -15.68
N HIS A 45 4.30 -16.20 -16.33
CA HIS A 45 5.18 -15.07 -16.02
C HIS A 45 4.91 -14.54 -14.62
N VAL A 46 3.63 -14.35 -14.24
CA VAL A 46 3.25 -13.87 -12.91
C VAL A 46 3.68 -14.87 -11.83
N SER A 47 3.47 -16.16 -12.03
CA SER A 47 3.93 -17.22 -11.11
C SER A 47 5.45 -17.21 -10.95
N LYS A 48 6.20 -17.02 -12.04
CA LYS A 48 7.66 -16.90 -11.98
C LYS A 48 8.11 -15.63 -11.24
N ASN A 49 7.45 -14.49 -11.47
CA ASN A 49 7.74 -13.26 -10.73
C ASN A 49 7.42 -13.39 -9.24
N ARG A 50 6.29 -14.01 -8.89
CA ARG A 50 5.95 -14.31 -7.48
C ARG A 50 6.94 -15.27 -6.85
N SER A 51 7.39 -16.31 -7.56
CA SER A 51 8.45 -17.21 -7.06
C SER A 51 9.77 -16.47 -6.80
N LEU A 52 10.18 -15.57 -7.69
CA LEU A 52 11.35 -14.70 -7.47
C LEU A 52 11.19 -13.83 -6.22
N LEU A 53 9.99 -13.29 -5.97
CA LEU A 53 9.69 -12.54 -4.74
C LEU A 53 9.73 -13.46 -3.51
N THR A 54 9.10 -14.63 -3.55
CA THR A 54 9.06 -15.59 -2.43
C THR A 54 10.46 -16.00 -1.96
N ASN A 55 11.42 -16.13 -2.88
CA ASN A 55 12.82 -16.44 -2.53
C ASN A 55 13.51 -15.36 -1.67
N LEU A 56 12.94 -14.16 -1.58
CA LEU A 56 13.43 -13.06 -0.75
C LEU A 56 12.74 -12.97 0.61
N LEU A 57 11.74 -13.82 0.86
CA LEU A 57 10.87 -13.77 2.03
C LEU A 57 11.08 -14.99 2.94
N PRO A 58 10.84 -14.87 4.25
CA PRO A 58 10.97 -16.01 5.17
C PRO A 58 9.87 -17.07 5.00
N LYS A 59 8.70 -16.68 4.47
CA LYS A 59 7.56 -17.54 4.13
C LYS A 59 6.82 -16.97 2.91
N PRO A 60 5.94 -17.75 2.26
CA PRO A 60 5.00 -17.20 1.29
C PRO A 60 4.19 -16.03 1.89
N ALA A 61 4.07 -14.95 1.12
CA ALA A 61 3.26 -13.80 1.53
C ALA A 61 1.76 -14.12 1.47
N VAL A 62 1.00 -13.55 2.41
CA VAL A 62 -0.47 -13.51 2.35
C VAL A 62 -0.88 -12.40 1.38
N TRP A 63 -1.75 -12.76 0.44
CA TRP A 63 -2.30 -11.85 -0.56
C TRP A 63 -3.80 -11.69 -0.33
N LEU A 64 -4.34 -10.54 -0.72
CA LEU A 64 -5.78 -10.26 -0.67
C LEU A 64 -6.38 -10.19 -2.08
N ASN A 65 -7.69 -10.44 -2.17
CA ASN A 65 -8.50 -9.87 -3.24
C ASN A 65 -8.86 -8.44 -2.85
N GLN A 66 -8.06 -7.48 -3.33
CA GLN A 66 -8.24 -6.06 -3.02
C GLN A 66 -9.42 -5.47 -3.78
N ILE A 67 -10.42 -4.99 -3.04
CA ILE A 67 -11.70 -4.50 -3.58
C ILE A 67 -11.95 -3.01 -3.29
N HIS A 68 -10.94 -2.28 -2.82
CA HIS A 68 -11.04 -0.88 -2.40
C HIS A 68 -12.05 -0.62 -1.27
N SER A 69 -12.18 -1.59 -0.36
CA SER A 69 -12.96 -1.54 0.88
C SER A 69 -12.18 -0.88 2.04
N SER A 70 -12.79 -0.85 3.22
CA SER A 70 -12.13 -0.59 4.50
C SER A 70 -11.99 -1.84 5.37
N ASN A 71 -12.08 -3.04 4.79
CA ASN A 71 -11.99 -4.30 5.53
C ASN A 71 -10.54 -4.66 5.86
N VAL A 72 -10.33 -5.19 7.06
CA VAL A 72 -9.04 -5.66 7.56
C VAL A 72 -9.14 -7.15 7.85
N VAL A 73 -8.16 -7.92 7.38
CA VAL A 73 -8.03 -9.34 7.67
C VAL A 73 -6.92 -9.55 8.71
N ILE A 74 -7.25 -10.28 9.77
CA ILE A 74 -6.30 -10.67 10.81
C ILE A 74 -5.70 -12.01 10.41
N VAL A 75 -4.37 -12.06 10.31
CA VAL A 75 -3.60 -13.27 10.02
C VAL A 75 -3.01 -13.78 11.34
N ASP A 76 -3.65 -14.78 11.92
CA ASP A 76 -3.24 -15.47 13.16
C ASP A 76 -3.09 -16.99 12.93
N GLU A 77 -2.92 -17.77 13.99
CA GLU A 77 -2.79 -19.23 13.93
C GLU A 77 -4.00 -19.98 13.35
N HIS A 78 -5.15 -19.33 13.25
CA HIS A 78 -6.40 -19.89 12.73
C HIS A 78 -6.71 -19.42 11.31
N PHE A 79 -5.85 -18.59 10.72
CA PHE A 79 -6.01 -18.08 9.37
C PHE A 79 -5.97 -19.20 8.31
N ASP A 80 -6.92 -19.19 7.40
CA ASP A 80 -6.95 -20.11 6.25
C ASP A 80 -6.09 -19.55 5.11
N PHE A 81 -4.92 -20.17 4.88
CA PHE A 81 -3.98 -19.73 3.84
C PHE A 81 -4.39 -20.15 2.41
N ASP A 82 -5.38 -21.02 2.26
CA ASP A 82 -5.89 -21.48 0.97
C ASP A 82 -7.05 -20.62 0.46
N GLU A 83 -7.68 -19.81 1.33
CA GLU A 83 -8.75 -18.89 0.99
C GLU A 83 -8.21 -17.52 0.53
N LEU A 84 -8.82 -16.97 -0.52
CA LEU A 84 -8.55 -15.60 -0.96
C LEU A 84 -9.62 -14.67 -0.36
N HIS A 85 -9.20 -13.81 0.56
CA HIS A 85 -10.12 -12.91 1.27
C HIS A 85 -10.32 -11.56 0.57
N ASP A 86 -11.57 -11.09 0.56
CA ASP A 86 -11.99 -9.77 0.10
C ASP A 86 -11.70 -8.70 1.17
N ALA A 87 -10.55 -8.03 1.06
CA ALA A 87 -10.15 -6.98 1.98
C ALA A 87 -9.08 -6.06 1.38
N ASP A 88 -8.74 -5.00 2.09
CA ASP A 88 -7.75 -4.02 1.66
C ASP A 88 -6.69 -3.73 2.73
N ALA A 89 -6.72 -4.43 3.86
CA ALA A 89 -5.60 -4.45 4.79
C ALA A 89 -5.42 -5.81 5.44
N LEU A 90 -4.18 -6.07 5.84
CA LEU A 90 -3.76 -7.23 6.61
C LEU A 90 -3.14 -6.76 7.92
N TYR A 91 -3.38 -7.48 9.00
CA TYR A 91 -2.73 -7.30 10.30
C TYR A 91 -2.22 -8.66 10.81
N THR A 92 -1.07 -8.69 11.49
CA THR A 92 -0.58 -9.93 12.12
C THR A 92 0.32 -9.67 13.33
N GLN A 93 0.27 -10.63 14.25
CA GLN A 93 1.27 -10.84 15.30
C GLN A 93 2.12 -12.10 15.06
N LEU A 94 2.01 -12.77 13.92
CA LEU A 94 2.82 -13.96 13.66
C LEU A 94 4.26 -13.58 13.30
N LEU A 95 5.20 -14.41 13.75
CA LEU A 95 6.58 -14.33 13.30
C LEU A 95 6.72 -14.91 11.90
N ASN A 96 7.61 -14.29 11.12
CA ASN A 96 8.01 -14.70 9.78
C ASN A 96 6.86 -14.79 8.77
N GLN A 97 5.73 -14.13 9.00
CA GLN A 97 4.59 -14.12 8.08
C GLN A 97 4.52 -12.80 7.29
N PRO A 98 4.85 -12.78 5.99
CA PRO A 98 4.73 -11.57 5.18
C PRO A 98 3.29 -11.27 4.81
N LEU A 99 2.93 -10.00 4.98
CA LEU A 99 1.69 -9.40 4.52
C LEU A 99 1.99 -8.62 3.24
N ALA A 100 1.21 -8.83 2.18
CA ALA A 100 1.45 -8.16 0.90
C ALA A 100 0.24 -7.37 0.42
N ILE A 101 0.50 -6.13 0.01
CA ILE A 101 -0.46 -5.27 -0.68
C ILE A 101 0.06 -4.95 -2.07
N MET A 102 -0.75 -5.21 -3.08
CA MET A 102 -0.46 -4.92 -4.48
C MET A 102 -0.93 -3.53 -4.88
N THR A 103 -0.11 -2.77 -5.61
CA THR A 103 -0.47 -1.44 -6.08
C THR A 103 0.01 -1.17 -7.50
N ALA A 104 -0.69 -0.26 -8.17
CA ALA A 104 -0.21 0.55 -9.27
C ALA A 104 -0.98 1.87 -9.19
N ASP A 105 -0.42 2.84 -8.46
CA ASP A 105 -0.96 4.17 -8.08
C ASP A 105 -1.59 4.28 -6.70
N CYS A 106 -2.41 3.32 -6.25
CA CYS A 106 -2.95 3.38 -4.87
C CYS A 106 -1.81 3.32 -3.84
N LEU A 107 -2.03 3.93 -2.67
CA LEU A 107 -0.99 4.12 -1.66
C LEU A 107 -0.81 2.87 -0.78
N PRO A 108 0.32 2.16 -0.85
CA PRO A 108 0.62 1.15 0.17
C PRO A 108 1.08 1.85 1.46
N ILE A 109 0.49 1.46 2.59
CA ILE A 109 0.90 1.93 3.93
C ILE A 109 1.32 0.72 4.75
N LEU A 110 2.55 0.74 5.27
CA LEU A 110 3.04 -0.28 6.20
C LEU A 110 3.03 0.30 7.61
N LEU A 111 2.56 -0.48 8.58
CA LEU A 111 2.47 -0.10 9.99
C LEU A 111 3.20 -1.11 10.86
N VAL A 112 3.85 -0.63 11.91
CA VAL A 112 4.56 -1.46 12.89
C VAL A 112 4.50 -0.84 14.28
N SER A 113 4.28 -1.64 15.33
CA SER A 113 4.42 -1.19 16.72
C SER A 113 5.89 -0.92 17.07
N ASP A 114 6.17 0.03 17.97
CA ASP A 114 7.52 0.34 18.44
C ASP A 114 8.25 -0.85 19.07
N ASP A 115 7.51 -1.77 19.70
CA ASP A 115 8.02 -3.02 20.26
C ASP A 115 8.19 -4.16 19.23
N GLU A 116 7.86 -3.88 17.96
CA GLU A 116 7.98 -4.79 16.81
C GLU A 116 7.16 -6.09 16.95
N LYS A 117 6.09 -6.07 17.75
CA LYS A 117 5.21 -7.23 17.96
C LYS A 117 4.00 -7.29 17.04
N GLU A 118 3.66 -6.19 16.41
CA GLU A 118 2.46 -6.05 15.58
C GLU A 118 2.84 -5.37 14.28
N VAL A 119 2.39 -5.91 13.15
CA VAL A 119 2.59 -5.30 11.83
C VAL A 119 1.31 -5.35 11.02
N ALA A 120 1.13 -4.36 10.14
CA ALA A 120 0.03 -4.33 9.19
C ALA A 120 0.44 -3.74 7.84
N ALA A 121 -0.28 -4.13 6.79
CA ALA A 121 -0.13 -3.58 5.44
C ALA A 121 -1.50 -3.16 4.91
N ILE A 122 -1.59 -1.95 4.35
CA ILE A 122 -2.84 -1.33 3.89
C ILE A 122 -2.75 -0.94 2.42
N HIS A 123 -3.80 -1.25 1.67
CA HIS A 123 -4.11 -0.72 0.34
C HIS A 123 -4.93 0.58 0.46
N GLY A 124 -4.22 1.70 0.55
CA GLY A 124 -4.79 3.05 0.66
C GLY A 124 -5.21 3.65 -0.69
N GLY A 125 -6.17 3.04 -1.37
CA GLY A 125 -6.90 3.74 -2.44
C GLY A 125 -7.79 4.85 -1.86
N TRP A 126 -8.12 5.89 -2.63
CA TRP A 126 -8.91 7.03 -2.11
C TRP A 126 -10.24 6.61 -1.47
N ARG A 127 -10.90 5.57 -2.01
CA ARG A 127 -12.13 4.98 -1.46
C ARG A 127 -11.90 4.35 -0.10
N GLY A 128 -10.89 3.48 0.04
CA GLY A 128 -10.57 2.84 1.32
C GLY A 128 -10.15 3.87 2.38
N LEU A 129 -9.36 4.88 2.01
CA LEU A 129 -8.98 5.98 2.90
C LEU A 129 -10.20 6.78 3.38
N GLU A 130 -11.12 7.09 2.47
CA GLU A 130 -12.38 7.76 2.80
C GLU A 130 -13.25 6.89 3.73
N GLN A 131 -13.35 5.58 3.45
CA GLN A 131 -14.12 4.62 4.25
C GLN A 131 -13.46 4.26 5.60
N GLY A 132 -12.25 4.74 5.88
CA GLY A 132 -11.62 4.60 7.19
C GLY A 132 -10.68 3.40 7.35
N ILE A 133 -10.13 2.83 6.27
CA ILE A 133 -9.21 1.67 6.34
C ILE A 133 -8.06 1.85 7.33
N ILE A 134 -7.50 3.07 7.44
CA ILE A 134 -6.43 3.40 8.41
C ILE A 134 -6.91 3.22 9.84
N LYS A 135 -8.08 3.80 10.17
CA LYS A 135 -8.68 3.68 11.50
C LYS A 135 -8.96 2.21 11.82
N ASN A 136 -9.63 1.50 10.92
CA ASN A 136 -9.99 0.10 11.12
C ASN A 136 -8.74 -0.78 11.33
N THR A 137 -7.65 -0.51 10.60
CA THR A 137 -6.39 -1.26 10.77
C THR A 137 -5.72 -0.95 12.10
N LEU A 138 -5.75 0.31 12.55
CA LEU A 138 -5.17 0.71 13.83
C LEU A 138 -5.97 0.17 15.03
N GLU A 139 -7.28 -0.05 14.89
CA GLU A 139 -8.11 -0.72 15.91
C GLU A 139 -7.73 -2.19 16.13
N CYS A 140 -7.02 -2.83 15.19
CA CYS A 140 -6.46 -4.16 15.39
C CYS A 140 -5.22 -4.17 16.29
N PHE A 141 -4.54 -3.03 16.46
CA PHE A 141 -3.34 -2.96 17.27
C PHE A 141 -3.68 -2.90 18.76
N SER A 142 -2.98 -3.70 19.57
CA SER A 142 -3.00 -3.55 21.03
C SER A 142 -2.17 -2.35 21.50
N THR A 143 -1.15 -2.01 20.72
CA THR A 143 -0.26 -0.86 20.94
C THR A 143 -0.99 0.46 20.72
N LYS A 144 -0.74 1.45 21.57
CA LYS A 144 -1.28 2.81 21.39
C LYS A 144 -0.82 3.42 20.08
N CYS A 145 -1.69 4.14 19.39
CA CYS A 145 -1.38 4.73 18.08
C CYS A 145 -0.13 5.63 18.07
N GLU A 146 0.17 6.33 19.17
CA GLU A 146 1.38 7.15 19.28
C GLU A 146 2.70 6.37 19.23
N ASN A 147 2.63 5.06 19.50
CA ASN A 147 3.73 4.11 19.48
C ASN A 147 3.73 3.27 18.19
N ILE A 148 2.93 3.63 17.19
CA ILE A 148 2.92 2.98 15.88
C ILE A 148 3.74 3.84 14.90
N ASN A 149 4.55 3.18 14.09
CA ASN A 149 5.32 3.78 13.01
C ASN A 149 4.65 3.44 11.68
N ALA A 150 4.46 4.44 10.84
CA ALA A 150 3.89 4.31 9.51
C ALA A 150 4.93 4.62 8.44
N TRP A 151 4.88 3.88 7.34
CA TRP A 151 5.66 4.16 6.13
C TRP A 151 4.72 4.22 4.93
N LEU A 152 4.80 5.32 4.19
CA LEU A 152 4.04 5.58 2.99
C LEU A 152 4.88 5.17 1.77
N GLY A 153 4.51 4.07 1.11
CA GLY A 153 5.24 3.55 -0.03
C GLY A 153 4.92 4.27 -1.36
N PRO A 154 5.41 3.77 -2.50
CA PRO A 154 5.19 4.40 -3.79
C PRO A 154 3.71 4.41 -4.21
N ALA A 155 3.22 5.59 -4.56
CA ALA A 155 1.85 5.87 -4.97
C ALA A 155 1.82 6.95 -6.07
N ILE A 156 0.65 7.28 -6.58
CA ILE A 156 0.49 8.43 -7.47
C ILE A 156 0.68 9.74 -6.70
N GLY A 157 1.61 10.57 -7.15
CA GLY A 157 1.96 11.82 -6.46
C GLY A 157 0.96 12.96 -6.68
N PRO A 158 1.05 14.03 -5.87
CA PRO A 158 0.09 15.14 -5.85
C PRO A 158 0.00 15.91 -7.17
N THR A 159 1.05 15.90 -7.98
CA THR A 159 1.06 16.58 -9.29
C THR A 159 0.42 15.78 -10.42
N ARG A 160 0.02 14.53 -10.15
CA ARG A 160 -0.49 13.59 -11.16
C ARG A 160 -1.86 13.01 -10.83
N PHE A 161 -2.27 13.05 -9.56
CA PHE A 161 -3.52 12.45 -9.12
C PHE A 161 -4.73 13.39 -9.30
N GLU A 162 -5.13 13.59 -10.55
CA GLU A 162 -6.38 14.30 -10.85
C GLU A 162 -7.60 13.44 -10.44
N VAL A 163 -8.53 14.03 -9.69
CA VAL A 163 -9.80 13.46 -9.22
C VAL A 163 -10.94 14.47 -9.46
N GLY A 164 -12.18 13.98 -9.51
CA GLY A 164 -13.35 14.85 -9.62
C GLY A 164 -13.66 15.58 -8.31
N ALA A 165 -14.54 16.58 -8.40
CA ALA A 165 -14.96 17.39 -7.25
C ALA A 165 -15.64 16.54 -6.16
N GLU A 166 -16.28 15.43 -6.54
CA GLU A 166 -16.92 14.50 -5.60
C GLU A 166 -15.93 13.91 -4.58
N VAL A 167 -14.68 13.65 -5.00
CA VAL A 167 -13.65 13.12 -4.09
C VAL A 167 -13.24 14.20 -3.09
N PHE A 168 -13.03 15.43 -3.55
CA PHE A 168 -12.71 16.57 -2.68
C PHE A 168 -13.83 16.81 -1.65
N GLU A 169 -15.08 16.85 -2.10
CA GLU A 169 -16.24 17.09 -1.23
C GLU A 169 -16.39 16.03 -0.14
N LEU A 170 -16.14 14.75 -0.46
CA LEU A 170 -16.18 13.67 0.52
C LEU A 170 -15.18 13.91 1.66
N PHE A 171 -13.92 14.24 1.34
CA PHE A 171 -12.91 14.51 2.35
C PHE A 171 -13.16 15.84 3.09
N GLN A 172 -13.57 16.90 2.39
CA GLN A 172 -13.88 18.19 3.00
C GLN A 172 -15.01 18.08 4.04
N LYS A 173 -16.06 17.30 3.74
CA LYS A 173 -17.17 17.06 4.69
C LYS A 173 -16.73 16.38 5.97
N ARG A 174 -15.67 15.55 5.93
CA ARG A 174 -15.11 14.90 7.12
C ARG A 174 -14.32 15.87 7.98
N SER A 175 -13.50 16.72 7.37
CA SER A 175 -12.71 17.72 8.11
C SER A 175 -12.14 18.80 7.19
N PRO A 176 -12.11 20.08 7.63
CA PRO A 176 -11.40 21.15 6.93
C PRO A 176 -9.90 20.87 6.74
N LEU A 177 -9.30 20.00 7.57
CA LEU A 177 -7.88 19.64 7.46
C LEU A 177 -7.50 19.05 6.10
N PHE A 178 -8.45 18.39 5.42
CA PHE A 178 -8.19 17.80 4.12
C PHE A 178 -8.08 18.82 2.99
N ILE A 179 -8.57 20.06 3.15
CA ILE A 179 -8.57 21.07 2.09
C ILE A 179 -7.16 21.29 1.51
N GLN A 180 -6.13 21.26 2.37
CA GLN A 180 -4.74 21.46 1.95
C GLN A 180 -4.20 20.33 1.05
N ALA A 181 -4.83 19.16 1.08
CA ALA A 181 -4.45 18.02 0.24
C ALA A 181 -5.09 18.07 -1.15
N PHE A 182 -5.82 19.13 -1.51
CA PHE A 182 -6.47 19.25 -2.82
C PHE A 182 -6.18 20.60 -3.46
N THR A 183 -5.73 20.60 -4.71
CA THR A 183 -5.48 21.81 -5.50
C THR A 183 -6.46 21.88 -6.67
N LEU A 184 -7.37 22.86 -6.64
CA LEU A 184 -8.35 23.10 -7.71
C LEU A 184 -7.63 23.42 -9.03
N GLN A 185 -8.07 22.77 -10.10
CA GLN A 185 -7.59 22.97 -11.46
C GLN A 185 -8.60 23.79 -12.28
N THR A 186 -8.14 24.37 -13.39
CA THR A 186 -8.97 25.22 -14.27
C THR A 186 -10.14 24.46 -14.91
N ASN A 187 -10.05 23.14 -15.02
CA ASN A 187 -11.10 22.27 -15.56
C ASN A 187 -12.17 21.87 -14.52
N GLY A 188 -12.13 22.44 -13.31
CA GLY A 188 -13.06 22.14 -12.22
C GLY A 188 -12.77 20.85 -11.44
N LYS A 189 -11.69 20.14 -11.79
CA LYS A 189 -11.20 18.97 -11.04
C LYS A 189 -10.14 19.37 -10.02
N TYR A 190 -9.68 18.41 -9.22
CA TYR A 190 -8.66 18.63 -8.22
C TYR A 190 -7.46 17.71 -8.44
N LEU A 191 -6.27 18.24 -8.20
CA LEU A 191 -5.10 17.43 -7.92
C LEU A 191 -5.10 17.06 -6.43
N ALA A 192 -5.17 15.77 -6.13
CA ALA A 192 -5.22 15.25 -4.77
C ALA A 192 -3.84 14.75 -4.31
N ASP A 193 -3.42 15.16 -3.12
CA ASP A 193 -2.26 14.64 -2.43
C ASP A 193 -2.65 13.42 -1.58
N ILE A 194 -2.51 12.22 -2.14
CA ILE A 194 -2.82 10.98 -1.44
C ILE A 194 -1.94 10.79 -0.18
N TYR A 195 -0.71 11.30 -0.21
CA TYR A 195 0.19 11.26 0.94
C TYR A 195 -0.27 12.24 2.02
N GLY A 196 -0.65 13.45 1.63
CA GLY A 196 -1.28 14.44 2.52
C GLY A 196 -2.52 13.89 3.21
N ILE A 197 -3.43 13.28 2.45
CA ILE A 197 -4.65 12.64 2.98
C ILE A 197 -4.29 11.56 4.02
N ALA A 198 -3.37 10.64 3.69
CA ALA A 198 -2.98 9.57 4.59
C ALA A 198 -2.29 10.10 5.85
N ARG A 199 -1.43 11.12 5.75
CA ARG A 199 -0.80 11.77 6.91
C ARG A 199 -1.84 12.39 7.83
N THR A 200 -2.80 13.14 7.29
CA THR A 200 -3.90 13.71 8.09
C THR A 200 -4.67 12.62 8.83
N LEU A 201 -5.04 11.53 8.14
CA LEU A 201 -5.77 10.42 8.74
C LEU A 201 -4.97 9.73 9.86
N LEU A 202 -3.69 9.42 9.63
CA LEU A 202 -2.80 8.80 10.62
C LEU A 202 -2.61 9.70 11.84
N THR A 203 -2.31 10.99 11.63
CA THR A 203 -2.12 11.94 12.73
C THR A 203 -3.39 12.16 13.54
N GLN A 204 -4.58 12.14 12.91
CA GLN A 204 -5.86 12.20 13.63
C GLN A 204 -6.08 11.00 14.56
N GLN A 205 -5.54 9.82 14.23
CA GLN A 205 -5.56 8.66 15.13
C GLN A 205 -4.47 8.72 16.22
N GLY A 206 -3.56 9.70 16.15
CA GLY A 206 -2.48 9.87 17.12
C GLY A 206 -1.14 9.27 16.70
N VAL A 207 -1.02 8.75 15.47
CA VAL A 207 0.27 8.27 14.92
C VAL A 207 1.22 9.45 14.75
N LYS A 208 2.39 9.37 15.38
CA LYS A 208 3.41 10.44 15.39
C LYS A 208 4.51 10.23 14.35
N ASN A 209 4.90 8.98 14.12
CA ASN A 209 6.04 8.64 13.27
C ASN A 209 5.58 8.20 11.88
N ILE A 210 5.61 9.11 10.90
CA ILE A 210 5.15 8.83 9.54
C ILE A 210 6.25 9.18 8.53
N THR A 211 6.84 8.18 7.89
CA THR A 211 7.94 8.33 6.93
C THR A 211 7.52 7.93 5.50
N GLY A 212 8.43 8.10 4.53
CA GLY A 212 8.17 7.84 3.12
C GLY A 212 7.29 8.91 2.46
N GLY A 213 6.63 8.56 1.36
CA GLY A 213 5.79 9.47 0.59
C GLY A 213 6.54 10.32 -0.44
N ASP A 214 7.72 9.87 -0.87
CA ASP A 214 8.64 10.63 -1.71
C ASP A 214 8.58 10.26 -3.20
N TYR A 215 7.75 9.29 -3.57
CA TYR A 215 7.69 8.72 -4.91
C TYR A 215 6.43 9.15 -5.66
N CYS A 216 6.48 9.05 -7.00
CA CYS A 216 5.31 9.20 -7.85
C CYS A 216 5.32 8.13 -8.94
N THR A 217 4.40 7.15 -8.85
CA THR A 217 4.29 6.01 -9.78
C THR A 217 4.07 6.44 -11.22
N VAL A 218 3.32 7.53 -11.44
CA VAL A 218 3.09 8.10 -12.77
C VAL A 218 4.37 8.72 -13.32
N SER A 219 5.05 9.57 -12.54
CA SER A 219 6.20 10.35 -13.01
C SER A 219 7.48 9.53 -13.13
N GLN A 220 7.65 8.46 -12.35
CA GLN A 220 8.84 7.62 -12.33
C GLN A 220 8.61 6.29 -13.06
N SER A 221 8.35 6.37 -14.37
CA SER A 221 8.00 5.21 -15.22
C SER A 221 9.06 4.11 -15.28
N ASP A 222 10.33 4.45 -15.06
CA ASP A 222 11.44 3.48 -15.06
C ASP A 222 11.43 2.59 -13.82
N LEU A 223 10.72 2.99 -12.76
CA LEU A 223 10.67 2.29 -11.47
C LEU A 223 9.31 1.65 -11.21
N PHE A 224 8.21 2.21 -11.70
CA PHE A 224 6.87 1.80 -11.27
C PHE A 224 5.88 1.62 -12.43
N PHE A 225 5.03 0.59 -12.28
CA PHE A 225 3.77 0.52 -13.02
C PHE A 225 2.82 1.61 -12.53
N SER A 226 2.00 2.13 -13.44
CA SER A 226 0.97 3.12 -13.12
C SER A 226 -0.27 2.88 -13.97
N TYR A 227 -1.40 2.61 -13.32
CA TYR A 227 -2.68 2.42 -14.00
C TYR A 227 -3.15 3.72 -14.67
N ARG A 228 -2.95 4.86 -14.02
CA ARG A 228 -3.28 6.20 -14.53
C ARG A 228 -2.52 6.52 -15.82
N ARG A 229 -1.27 6.08 -15.92
CA ARG A 229 -0.42 6.33 -17.09
C ARG A 229 -0.71 5.33 -18.21
N ASP A 230 -0.76 4.04 -17.89
CA ASP A 230 -0.66 2.98 -18.89
C ASP A 230 -1.99 2.23 -19.13
N GLY A 231 -2.98 2.43 -18.26
CA GLY A 231 -4.23 1.65 -18.24
C GLY A 231 -3.93 0.19 -17.88
N GLN A 232 -3.81 -0.67 -18.89
CA GLN A 232 -3.47 -2.07 -18.68
C GLN A 232 -1.96 -2.20 -18.41
N THR A 233 -1.60 -2.50 -17.16
CA THR A 233 -0.20 -2.60 -16.72
C THR A 233 -0.06 -3.54 -15.52
N GLY A 234 1.18 -3.78 -15.09
CA GLY A 234 1.49 -4.67 -13.97
C GLY A 234 1.08 -4.13 -12.59
N ARG A 235 1.36 -4.92 -11.55
CA ARG A 235 1.25 -4.51 -10.15
C ARG A 235 2.58 -4.72 -9.44
N MET A 236 3.00 -3.72 -8.67
CA MET A 236 4.03 -3.87 -7.63
C MET A 236 3.38 -4.41 -6.35
N ALA A 237 4.20 -4.80 -5.38
CA ALA A 237 3.76 -5.09 -4.03
C ALA A 237 4.64 -4.39 -2.99
N SER A 238 4.02 -3.99 -1.87
CA SER A 238 4.69 -3.60 -0.64
C SER A 238 4.38 -4.62 0.45
N LEU A 239 5.41 -5.03 1.17
CA LEU A 239 5.37 -6.14 2.11
C LEU A 239 6.02 -5.76 3.45
N ILE A 240 5.48 -6.34 4.52
CA ILE A 240 6.00 -6.25 5.87
C ILE A 240 5.88 -7.59 6.58
N TRP A 241 6.84 -7.93 7.45
CA TRP A 241 6.80 -9.10 8.32
C TRP A 241 7.61 -8.87 9.59
N ARG A 242 7.24 -9.58 10.66
CA ARG A 242 8.06 -9.73 11.85
C ARG A 242 9.10 -10.84 11.61
N LYS A 243 10.35 -10.64 12.04
CA LYS A 243 11.44 -11.63 11.96
C LYS A 243 11.44 -12.55 13.17
#